data_AF-A0A3D3F2Y8-F1
#
_entry.id   AF-A0A3D3F2Y8-F1
#
_cell.length_a   1.000
_cell.length_b   1.000
_cell.length_c   1.000
_cell.angle_alpha   90.00
_cell.angle_beta   90.00
_cell.angle_gamma   90.00
#
_symmetry.space_group_name_H-M   'P 1'
#
loop_
_entity.id
_entity.type
_entity.pdbx_description
1 polymer ?
#
loop_
_entity_poly.entity_id
_entity_poly.type
_entity_poly.pdbx_seq_one_letter_code
_entity_poly.pdbx_strand_id
1 'polypeptide(L)'
;MRTTVYFVILAVAFASCGGGQQKRAGAEGQTVTIVHTLDTVEVPVNPQRVVVLDFSALENLDYLGIKPVAVPKSGIPSHLSRYKDDASIADAGSIVE
;
A
#
# COMPACT_ATOMS: atom_id res chain seq x y z
N MET A 1 20.36 -63.89 -28.19
CA MET A 1 21.51 -63.47 -29.03
C MET A 1 21.20 -62.12 -29.64
N ARG A 2 22.20 -61.22 -29.60
CA ARG A 2 22.24 -59.82 -30.12
C ARG A 2 21.79 -58.78 -29.08
N THR A 3 22.60 -58.44 -28.07
CA THR A 3 23.63 -57.36 -28.08
C THR A 3 23.12 -56.12 -28.79
N THR A 4 22.97 -54.95 -28.14
CA THR A 4 24.10 -54.05 -27.83
C THR A 4 23.74 -53.06 -26.71
N VAL A 5 24.55 -53.11 -25.65
CA VAL A 5 24.76 -52.07 -24.64
C VAL A 5 25.49 -50.88 -25.28
N TYR A 6 25.14 -49.63 -24.94
CA TYR A 6 26.05 -48.49 -24.66
C TYR A 6 25.38 -47.14 -24.92
N PHE A 7 25.19 -46.39 -23.82
CA PHE A 7 25.30 -44.92 -23.61
C PHE A 7 24.26 -44.53 -22.55
N VAL A 8 24.55 -44.72 -21.26
CA VAL A 8 25.24 -43.71 -20.43
C VAL A 8 24.86 -42.30 -20.88
N ILE A 9 23.75 -41.78 -20.37
CA ILE A 9 23.62 -40.35 -20.06
C ILE A 9 23.15 -40.26 -18.62
N LEU A 10 24.16 -39.98 -17.79
CA LEU A 10 24.15 -39.47 -16.43
C LEU A 10 22.92 -38.60 -16.15
N ALA A 11 22.09 -39.04 -15.21
CA ALA A 11 21.06 -38.22 -14.60
C ALA A 11 21.74 -37.06 -13.85
N VAL A 12 21.84 -35.90 -14.50
CA VAL A 12 22.27 -34.68 -13.83
C VAL A 12 21.12 -34.22 -12.95
N ALA A 13 21.25 -34.52 -11.66
CA ALA A 13 20.53 -33.84 -10.61
C ALA A 13 20.97 -32.36 -10.60
N PHE A 14 20.33 -31.52 -11.39
CA PHE A 14 20.40 -30.07 -11.20
C PHE A 14 19.49 -29.71 -10.03
N ALA A 15 20.05 -29.84 -8.83
CA ALA A 15 19.67 -29.04 -7.68
C ALA A 15 19.99 -27.57 -8.00
N SER A 16 19.14 -26.89 -8.77
CA SER A 16 19.13 -25.43 -8.82
C SER A 16 18.19 -24.94 -7.73
N CYS A 17 18.70 -24.96 -6.49
CA CYS A 17 18.21 -24.05 -5.48
C CYS A 17 18.70 -22.66 -5.88
N GLY A 18 17.90 -22.00 -6.71
CA GLY A 18 18.09 -20.63 -7.14
C GLY A 18 16.76 -19.91 -7.24
N GLY A 19 15.75 -20.40 -6.50
CA GLY A 19 14.53 -19.67 -6.21
C GLY A 19 14.88 -18.50 -5.32
N GLY A 20 15.53 -17.49 -5.88
CA GLY A 20 15.60 -16.15 -5.35
C GLY A 20 14.18 -15.62 -5.32
N GLN A 21 13.43 -16.03 -4.30
CA GLN A 21 12.36 -15.21 -3.79
C GLN A 21 13.04 -13.93 -3.31
N GLN A 22 13.16 -12.97 -4.22
CA GLN A 22 13.00 -11.58 -3.84
C GLN A 22 11.61 -11.49 -3.21
N LYS A 23 11.54 -11.79 -1.92
CA LYS A 23 10.66 -11.04 -1.03
C LYS A 23 11.06 -9.60 -1.30
N ARG A 24 10.28 -8.92 -2.14
CA ARG A 24 10.16 -7.48 -2.04
C ARG A 24 9.81 -7.28 -0.57
N ALA A 25 10.79 -6.88 0.22
CA ALA A 25 10.52 -6.30 1.50
C ALA A 25 9.67 -5.07 1.15
N GLY A 26 8.36 -5.23 1.14
CA GLY A 26 7.48 -4.10 1.39
C GLY A 26 8.02 -3.45 2.65
N ALA A 27 7.93 -2.12 2.72
CA ALA A 27 8.31 -1.35 3.89
C ALA A 27 7.39 -1.65 5.11
N GLU A 28 6.98 -2.91 5.29
CA GLU A 28 6.24 -3.43 6.43
C GLU A 28 7.14 -3.27 7.66
N GLY A 29 6.85 -2.24 8.45
CA GLY A 29 7.51 -1.95 9.73
C GLY A 29 8.49 -0.78 9.72
N GLN A 30 8.73 -0.10 8.58
CA GLN A 30 9.48 1.16 8.59
C GLN A 30 8.55 2.32 8.94
N THR A 31 8.98 3.18 9.85
CA THR A 31 8.25 4.39 10.26
C THR A 31 9.08 5.63 9.97
N VAL A 32 8.40 6.77 9.88
CA VAL A 32 8.98 8.12 9.88
C VAL A 32 8.48 8.88 11.10
N THR A 33 9.40 9.54 11.79
CA THR A 33 9.08 10.44 12.90
C THR A 33 8.50 11.74 12.36
N ILE A 34 7.27 12.08 12.74
CA ILE A 34 6.61 13.34 12.43
C ILE A 34 6.49 14.15 13.71
N VAL A 35 7.07 15.35 13.71
CA VAL A 35 6.89 16.33 14.80
C VAL A 35 5.85 17.35 14.35
N HIS A 36 4.76 17.49 15.11
CA HIS A 36 3.74 18.51 14.86
C HIS A 36 3.36 19.23 16.16
N THR A 37 2.45 20.20 16.08
CA THR A 37 2.17 21.13 17.19
C THR A 37 1.66 20.43 18.47
N LEU A 38 0.93 19.32 18.33
CA LEU A 38 0.39 18.58 19.47
C LEU A 38 1.41 17.64 20.14
N ASP A 39 2.21 16.91 19.37
CA ASP A 39 3.20 15.93 19.87
C ASP A 39 4.14 15.46 18.73
N THR A 40 4.85 14.35 18.99
CA THR A 40 5.70 13.65 18.01
C THR A 40 5.19 12.22 17.86
N VAL A 41 5.00 11.77 16.63
CA VAL A 41 4.38 10.47 16.30
C VAL A 41 5.18 9.72 15.23
N GLU A 42 5.27 8.40 15.38
CA GLU A 42 5.83 7.49 14.37
C GLU A 42 4.73 7.06 13.39
N VAL A 43 4.91 7.37 12.10
CA VAL A 43 3.94 7.04 11.06
C VAL A 43 4.53 5.99 10.13
N PRO A 44 3.82 4.89 9.81
CA PRO A 44 4.33 3.88 8.88
C PRO A 44 4.56 4.47 7.50
N VAL A 45 5.68 4.12 6.89
CA VAL A 45 5.98 4.45 5.49
C VAL A 45 4.94 3.78 4.59
N ASN A 46 4.42 4.53 3.61
CA ASN A 46 3.40 4.06 2.66
C ASN A 46 2.16 3.44 3.35
N PRO A 47 1.41 4.22 4.15
CA PRO A 47 0.22 3.71 4.85
C PRO A 47 -0.82 3.22 3.84
N GLN A 48 -1.42 2.06 4.11
CA GLN A 48 -2.39 1.42 3.21
C GLN A 48 -3.84 1.87 3.45
N ARG A 49 -4.13 2.43 4.64
CA ARG A 49 -5.46 2.88 5.03
C ARG A 49 -5.36 4.22 5.74
N VAL A 50 -5.76 5.28 5.05
CA VAL A 50 -5.67 6.66 5.55
C VAL A 50 -7.08 7.24 5.69
N VAL A 51 -7.38 7.79 6.86
CA VAL A 51 -8.58 8.59 7.13
C VAL A 51 -8.15 10.06 7.18
N VAL A 52 -8.92 10.95 6.56
CA VAL A 52 -8.56 12.35 6.40
C VAL A 52 -9.66 13.21 7.00
N LEU A 53 -9.32 14.03 8.00
CA LEU A 53 -10.28 14.82 8.77
C LEU A 53 -10.13 16.34 8.53
N ASP A 54 -9.33 16.74 7.54
CA ASP A 54 -9.12 18.13 7.14
C ASP A 54 -9.20 18.22 5.60
N PHE A 55 -9.91 19.22 5.08
CA PHE A 55 -10.09 19.35 3.64
C PHE A 55 -8.84 19.82 2.91
N SER A 56 -7.96 20.60 3.56
CA SER A 56 -6.67 20.99 2.98
C SER A 56 -5.76 19.77 2.81
N ALA A 57 -5.75 18.85 3.78
CA ALA A 57 -5.07 17.57 3.69
C ALA A 57 -5.68 16.67 2.61
N LEU A 58 -7.00 16.67 2.45
CA LEU A 58 -7.68 15.91 1.38
C LEU A 58 -7.27 16.41 -0.01
N GLU A 59 -7.16 17.72 -0.21
CA GLU A 59 -6.66 18.31 -1.46
C GLU A 59 -5.21 17.89 -1.77
N ASN A 60 -4.34 17.86 -0.75
CA ASN A 60 -2.97 17.40 -0.93
C ASN A 60 -2.92 15.93 -1.38
N LEU A 61 -3.76 15.07 -0.78
CA LEU A 61 -3.83 13.66 -1.17
C LEU A 61 -4.40 13.50 -2.58
N ASP A 62 -5.39 14.31 -2.95
CA ASP A 62 -5.90 14.34 -4.32
C ASP A 62 -4.81 14.69 -5.34
N TYR A 63 -4.07 15.76 -5.06
CA TYR A 63 -2.97 16.20 -5.92
C TYR A 63 -1.90 15.12 -6.08
N LEU A 64 -1.66 14.33 -5.02
CA LEU A 64 -0.74 13.19 -5.02
C LEU A 64 -1.34 11.90 -5.61
N GLY A 65 -2.63 11.89 -5.98
CA GLY A 65 -3.33 10.71 -6.49
C GLY A 65 -3.56 9.63 -5.43
N ILE A 66 -3.56 9.99 -4.14
CA ILE A 66 -3.76 9.07 -3.01
C ILE A 66 -5.23 9.07 -2.61
N LYS A 67 -5.85 7.89 -2.66
CA LYS A 67 -7.25 7.70 -2.28
C LYS A 67 -7.39 7.34 -0.79
N PRO A 68 -8.08 8.15 0.05
CA PRO A 68 -8.34 7.80 1.43
C PRO A 68 -9.45 6.74 1.55
N VAL A 69 -9.51 6.05 2.69
CA VAL A 69 -10.57 5.07 2.99
C VAL A 69 -11.80 5.70 3.64
N ALA A 70 -11.66 6.90 4.22
CA ALA A 70 -12.76 7.65 4.81
C ALA A 70 -12.46 9.16 4.84
N VAL A 71 -13.52 9.95 4.67
CA VAL A 71 -13.52 11.42 4.81
C VAL A 71 -14.84 11.86 5.47
N PRO A 72 -14.89 13.03 6.13
CA PRO A 72 -16.14 13.66 6.52
C PRO A 72 -16.95 14.01 5.26
N LYS A 73 -18.14 13.43 5.09
CA LYS A 73 -18.97 13.72 3.91
C LYS A 73 -19.85 14.96 4.10
N SER A 74 -20.01 15.41 5.33
CA SER A 74 -20.70 16.65 5.67
C SER A 74 -19.80 17.86 5.38
N GLY A 75 -20.36 18.91 4.78
CA GLY A 75 -19.65 20.18 4.55
C GLY A 75 -18.51 20.14 3.52
N ILE A 76 -18.35 19.05 2.77
CA ILE A 76 -17.26 18.93 1.79
C ILE A 76 -17.36 20.03 0.71
N PRO A 77 -16.25 20.70 0.36
CA PRO A 77 -16.23 21.65 -0.75
C PRO A 77 -16.65 21.03 -2.08
N SER A 78 -17.28 21.83 -2.95
CA SER A 78 -17.86 21.35 -4.21
C SER A 78 -16.82 20.74 -5.16
N HIS A 79 -15.59 21.25 -5.19
CA HIS A 79 -14.49 20.71 -6.00
C HIS A 79 -13.95 19.35 -5.51
N LEU A 80 -14.34 18.93 -4.31
CA LEU A 80 -14.01 17.63 -3.71
C LEU A 80 -15.23 16.69 -3.63
N SER A 81 -16.37 17.08 -4.20
CA SER A 81 -17.64 16.33 -4.16
C SER A 81 -17.51 14.86 -4.56
N ARG A 82 -16.59 14.52 -5.48
CA ARG A 82 -16.30 13.12 -5.88
C ARG A 82 -16.03 12.19 -4.70
N TYR A 83 -15.43 12.68 -3.60
CA TYR A 83 -15.14 11.84 -2.43
C TYR A 83 -16.38 11.55 -1.58
N LYS A 84 -17.35 12.47 -1.59
CA LYS A 84 -18.65 12.25 -0.95
C LYS A 84 -19.47 11.22 -1.71
N ASP A 85 -19.45 11.29 -3.04
CA ASP A 85 -20.24 10.43 -3.92
C ASP A 85 -19.63 9.03 -4.11
N ASP A 86 -18.34 8.86 -3.80
CA ASP A 86 -17.67 7.56 -3.86
C ASP A 86 -18.14 6.63 -2.72
N ALA A 87 -18.83 5.56 -3.10
CA ALA A 87 -19.35 4.54 -2.18
C ALA A 87 -18.25 3.69 -1.52
N SER A 88 -17.04 3.64 -2.08
CA SER A 88 -15.90 2.94 -1.46
C SER A 88 -15.21 3.76 -0.37
N ILE A 89 -15.58 5.02 -0.20
CA ILE A 89 -15.07 5.91 0.84
C ILE A 89 -16.13 6.02 1.94
N ALA A 90 -15.74 5.60 3.15
CA ALA A 90 -16.63 5.66 4.30
C ALA A 90 -16.85 7.12 4.76
N ASP A 91 -18.03 7.37 5.34
CA ASP A 91 -18.31 8.63 6.01
C ASP A 91 -17.67 8.64 7.40
N ALA A 92 -16.74 9.57 7.62
CA ALA A 92 -16.09 9.78 8.91
C ALA A 92 -16.88 10.73 9.84
N GLY A 93 -18.07 11.18 9.41
CA GLY A 93 -18.94 12.05 10.18
C GLY A 93 -18.85 13.52 9.76
N SER A 94 -18.79 14.42 10.73
CA SER A 94 -18.74 15.87 10.51
C SER A 94 -17.54 16.49 11.21
N ILE A 95 -16.94 17.50 10.58
CA ILE A 95 -15.92 18.35 11.19
C ILE A 95 -16.67 19.43 11.98
N VAL A 96 -16.30 19.59 13.25
CA VAL A 96 -16.67 20.74 14.08
C VAL A 96 -15.37 21.46 14.42
N GLU A 97 -15.26 22.70 13.98
CA GLU A 97 -14.16 23.59 14.39
C GLU A 97 -14.49 24.29 15.71
#